data_AF-A0A8S3JXL1-F1
#
_entry.id   AF-A0A8S3JXL1-F1
#
_cell.length_a   1.000
_cell.length_b   1.000
_cell.length_c   1.000
_cell.angle_alpha   90.00
_cell.angle_beta   90.00
_cell.angle_gamma   90.00
#
_symmetry.space_group_name_H-M   'P 1'
#
loop_
_entity.id
_entity.type
_entity.pdbx_description
1 polymer ?
#
loop_
_entity_poly.entity_id
_entity_poly.type
_entity_poly.pdbx_seq_one_letter_code
_entity_poly.pdbx_strand_id
1 'polypeptide(L)'
;MRFDTRPADTFLLVGVARDLVLSPRSHLGGMIYCFLVLENGERLHFIHRTVVDEIPTAICPFMGRALVGVGSSLRIYEIGKKKLLKKCENKVSSKRYFLLHVCIFC
;
A
#
# COMPACT_ATOMS: atom_id res chain seq x y z
N MET A 1 1.38 -8.46 6.84
CA MET A 1 0.02 -8.11 7.32
C MET A 1 -0.97 -9.20 6.94
N ARG A 2 -2.06 -9.37 7.69
CA ARG A 2 -3.13 -10.34 7.42
C ARG A 2 -4.39 -9.61 6.97
N PHE A 3 -5.13 -10.18 6.02
CA PHE A 3 -6.41 -9.65 5.57
C PHE A 3 -7.56 -10.51 6.12
N ASP A 4 -8.70 -9.90 6.46
CA ASP A 4 -9.85 -10.65 7.00
C ASP A 4 -10.41 -11.68 6.01
N THR A 5 -10.30 -11.42 4.71
CA THR A 5 -10.70 -12.36 3.66
C THR A 5 -9.76 -13.55 3.50
N ARG A 6 -8.53 -13.47 4.02
CA ARG A 6 -7.51 -14.53 3.99
C ARG A 6 -6.71 -14.53 5.30
N PRO A 7 -7.32 -14.91 6.44
CA PRO A 7 -6.73 -14.72 7.77
C PRO A 7 -5.56 -15.67 8.08
N ALA A 8 -5.48 -16.81 7.38
CA ALA A 8 -4.38 -17.78 7.52
C ALA A 8 -3.09 -17.30 6.82
N ASP A 9 -3.21 -16.40 5.85
CA ASP A 9 -2.12 -15.98 4.99
C ASP A 9 -1.48 -14.68 5.48
N THR A 10 -0.15 -14.62 5.42
CA THR A 10 0.60 -13.39 5.71
C THR A 10 1.11 -12.77 4.41
N PHE A 11 0.73 -11.52 4.16
CA PHE A 11 1.12 -10.78 2.96
C PHE A 11 2.16 -9.71 3.25
N LEU A 12 3.09 -9.53 2.31
CA LEU A 12 4.01 -8.40 2.25
C LEU A 12 3.54 -7.46 1.15
N LEU A 13 3.32 -6.19 1.50
CA LEU A 13 3.00 -5.14 0.55
C LEU A 13 4.22 -4.23 0.38
N VAL A 14 4.55 -3.90 -0.87
CA VAL A 14 5.68 -3.02 -1.19
C VAL A 14 5.19 -1.89 -2.09
N GLY A 15 5.31 -0.65 -1.60
CA GLY A 15 5.05 0.55 -2.38
C GLY A 15 6.26 0.91 -3.26
N VAL A 16 6.03 1.14 -4.54
CA VAL A 16 7.07 1.46 -5.53
C VAL A 16 6.68 2.74 -6.25
N ALA A 17 7.62 3.68 -6.36
CA ALA A 17 7.49 4.86 -7.20
C ALA A 17 8.02 4.58 -8.61
N ARG A 18 7.37 5.15 -9.64
CA ARG A 18 7.81 5.02 -11.03
C ARG A 18 8.40 6.34 -11.53
N ASP A 19 9.62 6.29 -12.03
CA ASP A 19 10.32 7.42 -12.68
C ASP A 19 10.35 8.69 -11.80
N LEU A 20 10.63 8.49 -10.50
CA LEU A 20 10.68 9.57 -9.52
C LEU A 20 11.91 10.46 -9.74
N VAL A 21 11.67 11.73 -10.07
CA VAL A 21 12.65 12.81 -10.00
C VAL A 21 12.40 13.60 -8.72
N LEU A 22 13.46 13.85 -7.95
CA LEU A 22 13.32 14.54 -6.65
C LEU A 22 13.23 16.05 -6.79
N SER A 23 13.97 16.65 -7.74
CA SER A 23 14.02 18.10 -7.93
C SER A 23 14.26 18.46 -9.41
N PRO A 24 13.35 19.22 -10.07
CA PRO A 24 11.98 19.48 -9.62
C PRO A 24 11.20 18.16 -9.47
N ARG A 25 10.32 18.07 -8.46
CA ARG A 25 9.65 16.80 -8.14
C ARG A 25 8.70 16.38 -9.27
N SER A 26 8.95 15.24 -9.89
CA SER A 26 8.08 14.63 -10.91
C SER A 26 8.07 13.10 -10.80
N HIS A 27 7.01 12.45 -11.28
CA HIS A 27 6.88 10.99 -11.29
C HIS A 27 5.82 10.54 -12.30
N LEU A 28 5.88 9.29 -12.76
CA LEU A 28 4.85 8.66 -13.61
C LEU A 28 3.80 7.86 -12.81
N GLY A 29 3.79 7.99 -11.49
CA GLY A 29 2.84 7.33 -10.59
C GLY A 29 3.52 6.28 -9.70
N GLY A 30 2.75 5.29 -9.25
CA GLY A 30 3.26 4.26 -8.36
C GLY A 30 2.61 2.90 -8.57
N MET A 31 3.15 1.90 -7.87
CA MET A 31 2.61 0.55 -7.84
C MET A 31 2.68 -0.01 -6.42
N ILE A 32 1.73 -0.86 -6.08
CA ILE A 32 1.77 -1.65 -4.85
C ILE A 32 1.93 -3.10 -5.26
N TYR A 33 3.08 -3.68 -4.92
CA TYR A 33 3.34 -5.10 -5.07
C TYR A 33 2.78 -5.86 -3.88
N CYS A 34 2.21 -7.03 -4.15
CA CYS A 34 1.71 -7.93 -3.13
C CYS A 34 2.38 -9.29 -3.28
N PHE A 35 3.00 -9.73 -2.19
CA PHE A 35 3.62 -11.04 -2.06
C PHE A 35 2.95 -11.80 -0.93
N LEU A 36 2.81 -13.11 -1.10
CA LEU A 36 2.50 -14.04 -0.03
C LEU A 36 3.82 -14.48 0.62
N VAL A 37 3.87 -14.38 1.94
CA VAL A 37 5.02 -14.82 2.73
C VAL A 37 4.83 -16.31 3.05
N LEU A 38 5.76 -17.12 2.58
CA LEU A 38 5.79 -18.56 2.79
C LEU A 38 6.93 -18.94 3.74
N GLU A 39 6.89 -20.16 4.28
CA GLU A 39 7.99 -20.75 5.06
C GLU A 39 8.50 -19.77 6.14
N ASN A 40 7.57 -19.15 6.89
CA ASN A 40 7.87 -18.19 7.95
C ASN A 40 8.77 -17.00 7.57
N GLY A 41 8.80 -16.60 6.29
CA GLY A 41 9.58 -15.46 5.83
C GLY A 41 10.73 -15.80 4.89
N GLU A 42 11.03 -17.09 4.71
CA GLU A 42 12.14 -17.53 3.86
C GLU A 42 11.85 -17.37 2.36
N ARG A 43 10.57 -17.39 1.97
CA ARG A 43 10.15 -17.28 0.58
C ARG A 43 9.03 -16.26 0.38
N LEU A 44 9.13 -15.54 -0.73
CA LEU A 44 8.11 -14.58 -1.19
C LEU A 44 7.52 -15.08 -2.50
N HIS A 45 6.23 -15.37 -2.50
CA HIS A 45 5.49 -15.71 -3.72
C HIS A 45 4.76 -14.47 -4.24
N PHE A 46 5.12 -14.01 -5.44
CA PHE A 46 4.47 -12.87 -6.08
C PHE A 46 3.01 -13.19 -6.42
N ILE A 47 2.08 -12.33 -5.98
CA ILE A 47 0.65 -12.49 -6.25
C ILE A 47 0.22 -11.58 -7.39
N HIS A 48 0.36 -10.27 -7.21
CA HIS A 48 0.00 -9.29 -8.21
C HIS A 48 0.61 -7.92 -7.91
N ARG A 49 0.60 -7.03 -8.90
CA ARG A 49 0.88 -5.61 -8.74
C ARG A 49 -0.38 -4.78 -9.00
N THR A 50 -0.59 -3.74 -8.20
CA THR A 50 -1.68 -2.78 -8.39
C THR A 50 -1.10 -1.43 -8.75
N VAL A 51 -1.38 -0.95 -9.96
CA VAL A 51 -0.96 0.40 -10.38
C VAL A 51 -1.82 1.44 -9.66
N VAL A 52 -1.19 2.52 -9.21
CA VAL A 52 -1.82 3.64 -8.51
C VAL A 52 -1.38 4.97 -9.12
N ASP A 53 -2.25 5.97 -9.00
CA ASP A 53 -2.13 7.26 -9.71
C ASP A 53 -0.97 8.13 -9.17
N GLU A 54 -0.71 8.05 -7.87
CA GLU A 54 0.42 8.71 -7.20
C GLU A 54 1.29 7.70 -6.46
N ILE A 55 2.40 8.17 -5.88
CA ILE A 55 3.34 7.32 -5.16
C ILE A 55 2.72 6.84 -3.84
N PRO A 56 2.69 5.52 -3.56
CA PRO A 56 2.34 5.01 -2.24
C PRO A 56 3.49 5.32 -1.26
N THR A 57 3.25 6.24 -0.33
CA THR A 57 4.28 6.74 0.61
C THR A 57 4.21 6.08 1.98
N ALA A 58 3.07 5.49 2.35
CA ALA A 58 2.87 4.81 3.63
C ALA A 58 1.91 3.63 3.43
N ILE A 59 2.19 2.51 4.11
CA ILE A 59 1.33 1.32 4.14
C ILE A 59 1.30 0.82 5.58
N CYS A 60 0.12 0.65 6.15
CA CYS A 60 -0.04 0.01 7.46
C CYS A 60 -1.26 -0.93 7.48
N PRO A 61 -1.25 -1.95 8.36
CA PRO A 61 -2.44 -2.73 8.66
C PRO A 61 -3.48 -1.89 9.40
N PHE A 62 -4.74 -1.98 8.97
CA PHE A 62 -5.86 -1.28 9.59
C PHE A 62 -7.13 -2.13 9.47
N MET A 63 -7.64 -2.64 10.60
CA MET A 63 -8.90 -3.41 10.68
C MET A 63 -9.01 -4.48 9.58
N GLY A 64 -8.05 -5.42 9.54
CA GLY A 64 -8.05 -6.53 8.59
C GLY A 64 -7.84 -6.14 7.12
N ARG A 65 -7.43 -4.90 6.86
CA ARG A 65 -7.23 -4.31 5.54
C ARG A 65 -5.93 -3.51 5.51
N ALA A 66 -5.52 -3.08 4.32
CA ALA A 66 -4.35 -2.23 4.13
C ALA A 66 -4.78 -0.78 4.03
N LEU A 67 -4.29 0.05 4.94
CA LEU A 67 -4.40 1.49 4.85
C LEU A 67 -3.16 2.02 4.14
N VAL A 68 -3.36 2.74 3.03
CA VAL A 68 -2.28 3.20 2.17
C VAL A 68 -2.40 4.69 1.91
N GLY A 69 -1.35 5.44 2.21
CA GLY A 69 -1.19 6.81 1.78
C GLY A 69 -0.70 6.84 0.34
N VAL A 70 -1.49 7.40 -0.57
CA VAL A 70 -1.17 7.55 -2.00
C VAL A 70 -1.29 9.03 -2.35
N GLY A 71 -0.17 9.73 -2.44
CA GLY A 71 -0.18 11.17 -2.70
C GLY A 71 -0.87 11.97 -1.59
N SER A 72 -1.90 12.75 -1.96
CA SER A 72 -2.80 13.45 -1.03
C SER A 72 -4.07 12.66 -0.68
N SER A 73 -4.12 11.35 -0.97
CA SER A 73 -5.26 10.49 -0.65
C SER A 73 -4.87 9.42 0.35
N LEU A 74 -5.79 9.14 1.27
CA LEU A 74 -5.77 7.96 2.12
C LEU A 74 -6.73 6.91 1.56
N ARG A 75 -6.24 5.70 1.31
CA ARG A 75 -7.02 4.64 0.67
C ARG A 75 -7.00 3.37 1.52
N ILE A 76 -8.17 2.75 1.68
CA ILE A 76 -8.29 1.41 2.29
C ILE A 76 -8.38 0.39 1.16
N TYR A 77 -7.50 -0.61 1.21
CA TYR A 77 -7.39 -1.69 0.26
C TYR A 77 -7.66 -3.04 0.92
N GLU A 78 -8.32 -3.91 0.17
CA GLU A 78 -8.48 -5.32 0.51
C GLU A 78 -7.75 -6.19 -0.53
N ILE A 79 -7.32 -7.39 -0.14
CA ILE A 79 -6.70 -8.34 -1.06
C ILE A 79 -7.71 -8.82 -2.11
N GLY A 80 -7.30 -8.82 -3.38
CA GLY A 80 -8.08 -9.37 -4.49
C GLY A 80 -7.26 -10.39 -5.27
N LYS A 81 -7.90 -11.08 -6.22
CA LYS A 81 -7.21 -12.12 -7.00
C LYS A 81 -6.20 -11.57 -8.00
N LYS A 82 -6.49 -10.42 -8.62
CA LYS A 82 -5.67 -9.81 -9.69
C LYS A 82 -5.05 -8.46 -9.30
N LYS A 83 -5.64 -7.78 -8.32
CA LYS A 83 -5.22 -6.46 -7.81
C LYS A 83 -5.83 -6.23 -6.43
N LEU A 84 -5.29 -5.28 -5.69
CA LEU A 84 -5.92 -4.77 -4.48
C LEU A 84 -7.23 -4.06 -4.83
N LEU A 85 -8.26 -4.31 -4.03
CA LEU A 85 -9.58 -3.72 -4.19
C LEU A 85 -9.68 -2.47 -3.32
N LYS A 86 -9.78 -1.30 -3.96
CA LYS A 86 -9.99 -0.03 -3.26
C LYS A 86 -11.41 0.00 -2.68
N LYS A 87 -11.53 0.07 -1.35
CA LYS A 87 -12.82 0.09 -0.63
C LYS A 87 -13.27 1.48 -0.24
N CYS A 88 -12.32 2.30 0.20
CA CYS A 88 -12.56 3.67 0.60
C CYS A 88 -11.39 4.54 0.15
N GLU A 89 -11.68 5.80 -0.14
CA GLU A 89 -10.70 6.84 -0.42
C GLU A 89 -11.14 8.13 0.26
N ASN A 90 -10.24 8.75 1.00
CA ASN A 90 -10.42 10.07 1.57
C ASN A 90 -9.32 11.00 1.04
N LYS A 91 -9.71 12.12 0.45
CA LYS A 91 -8.76 13.13 -0.05
C LYS A 91 -8.42 14.07 1.10
N VAL A 92 -7.14 14.12 1.46
CA VAL A 92 -6.64 14.97 2.53
C VAL A 92 -5.93 16.16 1.90
N SER A 93 -6.40 17.37 2.19
CA SER A 93 -5.87 18.61 1.61
C SER A 93 -4.43 18.93 2.02
N SER A 94 -3.90 18.30 3.06
CA SER A 94 -2.54 18.54 3.58
C SER A 94 -1.61 17.33 3.43
N LYS A 95 -0.58 17.47 2.58
CA LYS A 95 0.41 16.42 2.26
C LYS A 95 1.38 16.07 3.40
N ARG A 96 1.52 16.92 4.43
CA ARG A 96 2.59 16.83 5.45
C ARG A 96 2.23 16.06 6.73
N TYR A 97 0.96 15.98 7.11
CA TYR A 97 0.57 15.42 8.42
C TYR A 97 0.39 13.90 8.42
N PHE A 98 0.45 13.25 7.26
CA PHE A 98 0.02 11.86 7.13
C PHE A 98 1.10 10.83 7.48
N LEU A 99 2.36 11.10 7.13
CA LEU A 99 3.48 10.19 7.43
C LEU A 99 3.73 10.05 8.94
N LEU A 100 3.56 11.13 9.72
CA LEU A 100 3.73 11.06 11.18
C LEU A 100 2.60 10.27 11.85
N HIS A 101 1.34 10.51 11.51
CA HIS A 101 0.23 9.91 12.27
C HIS A 101 0.06 8.40 11.99
N VAL A 102 0.37 7.93 10.79
CA VAL A 102 0.23 6.51 10.43
C VAL A 102 1.35 5.65 10.98
N CYS A 103 2.57 6.19 11.12
CA CYS A 103 3.68 5.50 11.76
C CYS A 103 3.62 5.54 13.30
N ILE A 104 3.00 6.57 13.91
CA ILE A 104 2.93 6.70 15.38
C ILE A 104 1.84 5.80 16.01
N PHE A 105 0.80 5.43 15.24
CA PHE A 105 -0.32 4.63 15.74
C PHE A 105 -0.27 3.14 15.35
N CYS A 106 0.82 2.67 14.72
CA CYS A 106 0.99 1.28 14.32
C CYS A 106 2.12 0.59 15.09
#